data_AF-A0A443S7K9-F1
#
_entry.id   AF-A0A443S7K9-F1
#
_cell.length_a   1.000
_cell.length_b   1.000
_cell.length_c   1.000
_cell.angle_alpha   90.00
_cell.angle_beta   90.00
_cell.angle_gamma   90.00
#
_symmetry.space_group_name_H-M   'P 1'
#
loop_
_entity.id
_entity.type
_entity.pdbx_description
1 polymer ?
#
loop_
_entity_poly.entity_id
_entity_poly.type
_entity_poly.pdbx_seq_one_letter_code
_entity_poly.pdbx_strand_id
1 'polypeptide(L)'
;MITDYLKNGDCQPVAYNCSSYDDFLRGKCVSCENNQCELAAYHVQVSKENHFEQKTNPPYNNLKMYLKTAALEPFCLYHYQVVVASDQVITCDTIRVILKENEKEFSVIVKKDDTQNTITSLMTIDPKETNYTTPSFDSVSIGAKLFTTNCLEQISYIEINYLSNIDERIRKEKSMKFCLDKDNRKFFQCARN
;
A
#
# COMPACT_ATOMS: atom_id res chain seq x y z
N MET A 1 16.70 -4.23 -14.08
CA MET A 1 16.05 -4.68 -12.84
C MET A 1 15.71 -6.14 -13.03
N ILE A 2 16.29 -7.04 -12.24
CA ILE A 2 15.94 -8.46 -12.23
C ILE A 2 15.75 -8.86 -10.77
N THR A 3 14.57 -8.57 -10.24
CA THR A 3 14.09 -9.11 -8.97
C THR A 3 13.69 -10.58 -9.21
N ASP A 4 14.43 -11.52 -8.64
CA ASP A 4 14.06 -12.93 -8.68
C ASP A 4 13.07 -13.23 -7.54
N TYR A 5 11.77 -13.23 -7.82
CA TYR A 5 10.75 -13.47 -6.80
C TYR A 5 10.81 -14.90 -6.23
N LEU A 6 11.28 -15.88 -7.01
CA LEU A 6 11.43 -17.26 -6.54
C LEU A 6 12.49 -17.37 -5.43
N LYS A 7 13.48 -16.48 -5.47
CA LYS A 7 14.58 -16.42 -4.49
C LYS A 7 14.30 -15.46 -3.32
N ASN A 8 13.44 -14.46 -3.51
CA ASN A 8 13.21 -13.37 -2.53
C ASN A 8 11.84 -13.43 -1.83
N GLY A 9 11.14 -14.57 -1.89
CA GLY A 9 9.92 -14.83 -1.13
C GLY A 9 8.70 -14.01 -1.57
N ASP A 10 7.87 -13.62 -0.60
CA ASP A 10 6.56 -12.95 -0.79
C ASP A 10 6.65 -11.50 -1.34
N CYS A 11 7.85 -10.97 -1.57
CA CYS A 11 8.09 -9.60 -2.03
C CYS A 11 7.99 -9.49 -3.56
N GLN A 12 6.77 -9.60 -4.09
CA GLN A 12 6.55 -9.53 -5.54
C GLN A 12 6.61 -8.08 -6.07
N PRO A 13 7.35 -7.81 -7.17
CA PRO A 13 7.43 -6.50 -7.81
C PRO A 13 6.18 -6.25 -8.67
N VAL A 14 5.06 -5.92 -8.03
CA VAL A 14 3.81 -5.64 -8.76
C VAL A 14 3.79 -4.19 -9.22
N ALA A 15 3.63 -3.97 -10.51
CA ALA A 15 3.42 -2.66 -11.11
C ALA A 15 1.92 -2.39 -11.25
N TYR A 16 1.50 -1.15 -11.01
CA TYR A 16 0.11 -0.72 -11.06
C TYR A 16 -0.10 0.33 -12.15
N ASN A 17 -1.17 0.17 -12.92
CA ASN A 17 -1.60 1.14 -13.92
C ASN A 17 -2.10 2.40 -13.22
N CYS A 18 -1.55 3.55 -13.60
CA CYS A 18 -1.94 4.83 -13.02
C CYS A 18 -1.82 5.96 -14.04
N SER A 19 -2.56 7.05 -13.83
CA SER A 19 -2.49 8.26 -14.68
C SER A 19 -1.11 8.92 -14.65
N SER A 20 -0.49 8.96 -13.48
CA SER A 20 0.79 9.62 -13.23
C SER A 20 1.56 8.91 -12.12
N TYR A 21 2.88 9.13 -12.06
CA TYR A 21 3.70 8.63 -10.94
C TYR A 21 3.28 9.28 -9.61
N ASP A 22 2.87 10.54 -9.62
CA ASP A 22 2.41 11.24 -8.42
C ASP A 22 1.11 10.64 -7.87
N ASP A 23 0.17 10.27 -8.73
CA ASP A 23 -1.06 9.57 -8.30
C ASP A 23 -0.75 8.19 -7.74
N PHE A 24 0.26 7.49 -8.30
CA PHE A 24 0.77 6.23 -7.76
C PHE A 24 1.39 6.44 -6.37
N LEU A 25 2.22 7.47 -6.18
CA LEU A 25 2.81 7.80 -4.87
C LEU A 25 1.75 8.24 -3.84
N ARG A 26 0.66 8.84 -4.28
CA ARG A 26 -0.52 9.13 -3.43
C ARG A 26 -1.38 7.89 -3.17
N GLY A 27 -1.01 6.72 -3.67
CA GLY A 27 -1.74 5.48 -3.43
C GLY A 27 -3.14 5.48 -4.07
N LYS A 28 -3.38 6.22 -5.16
CA LYS A 28 -4.69 6.26 -5.83
C LYS A 28 -4.94 5.06 -6.75
N CYS A 29 -3.90 4.30 -7.07
CA CYS A 29 -3.92 3.22 -8.04
C CYS A 29 -3.48 1.92 -7.37
N VAL A 30 -4.45 1.10 -6.96
CA VAL A 30 -4.21 -0.09 -6.11
C VAL A 30 -4.99 -1.33 -6.54
N SER A 31 -5.88 -1.19 -7.52
CA SER A 31 -6.60 -2.33 -8.08
C SER A 31 -5.71 -3.11 -9.03
N CYS A 32 -5.79 -4.43 -8.93
CA CYS A 32 -5.24 -5.36 -9.92
C CYS A 32 -6.33 -5.93 -10.84
N GLU A 33 -7.59 -5.58 -10.59
CA GLU A 33 -8.71 -6.07 -11.40
C GLU A 33 -8.57 -5.57 -12.83
N ASN A 34 -9.19 -6.28 -13.77
CA ASN A 34 -9.22 -5.89 -15.18
C ASN A 34 -7.82 -5.64 -15.80
N ASN A 35 -6.78 -6.33 -15.32
CA ASN A 35 -5.38 -6.17 -15.75
C ASN A 35 -4.80 -4.78 -15.44
N GLN A 36 -5.23 -4.16 -14.34
CA GLN A 36 -4.66 -2.90 -13.86
C GLN A 36 -3.35 -3.08 -13.09
N CYS A 37 -2.87 -4.31 -12.91
CA CYS A 37 -1.54 -4.55 -12.35
C CYS A 37 -0.85 -5.74 -13.06
N GLU A 38 0.49 -5.73 -13.07
CA GLU A 38 1.29 -6.77 -13.70
C GLU A 38 2.56 -7.06 -12.88
N LEU A 39 3.08 -8.29 -12.95
CA LEU A 39 4.33 -8.68 -12.31
C LEU A 39 5.53 -8.17 -13.12
N ALA A 40 6.29 -7.22 -12.58
CA ALA A 40 7.51 -6.68 -13.18
C ALA A 40 8.75 -7.51 -12.79
N ALA A 41 8.71 -8.83 -13.02
CA ALA A 41 9.80 -9.75 -12.70
C ALA A 41 10.38 -10.44 -13.93
N TYR A 42 11.69 -10.72 -13.91
CA TYR A 42 12.43 -11.32 -15.04
C TYR A 42 11.84 -12.65 -15.52
N HIS A 43 11.52 -13.57 -14.61
CA HIS A 43 10.94 -14.86 -15.00
C HIS A 43 9.54 -14.74 -15.60
N VAL A 44 8.78 -13.69 -15.30
CA VAL A 44 7.45 -13.45 -15.91
C VAL A 44 7.59 -12.81 -17.30
N GLN A 45 8.62 -11.99 -17.51
CA GLN A 45 8.92 -11.40 -18.81
C GLN A 45 9.59 -12.38 -19.78
N VAL A 46 10.31 -13.38 -19.26
CA VAL A 46 11.14 -14.30 -20.07
C VAL A 46 10.54 -15.71 -20.21
N SER A 47 9.75 -16.21 -19.25
CA SER A 47 9.10 -17.52 -19.40
C SER A 47 7.84 -17.42 -20.27
N LYS A 48 7.96 -17.88 -21.50
CA LYS A 48 6.82 -18.10 -22.43
C LYS A 48 5.94 -19.30 -22.03
N GLU A 49 6.22 -19.96 -20.92
CA GLU A 49 5.64 -21.27 -20.57
C GLU A 49 4.53 -21.21 -19.52
N ASN A 50 4.35 -20.10 -18.81
CA ASN A 50 3.24 -19.94 -17.88
C ASN A 50 2.19 -19.01 -18.48
N HIS A 51 1.01 -19.58 -18.69
CA HIS A 51 -0.23 -19.01 -19.18
C HIS A 51 -0.75 -17.75 -18.44
N PHE A 52 0.04 -16.70 -18.26
CA PHE A 52 -0.54 -15.37 -18.39
C PHE A 52 -0.66 -15.16 -19.88
N GLU A 53 -1.88 -15.30 -20.41
CA GLU A 53 -2.21 -14.89 -21.77
C GLU A 53 -1.53 -13.53 -22.01
N GLN A 54 -0.42 -13.54 -22.76
CA GLN A 54 0.03 -12.35 -23.45
C GLN A 54 -1.12 -12.07 -24.41
N LYS A 55 -2.12 -11.32 -23.92
CA LYS A 55 -3.33 -11.00 -24.65
C LYS A 55 -2.85 -10.44 -25.97
N THR A 56 -3.08 -11.20 -27.03
CA THR A 56 -2.56 -10.99 -28.38
C THR A 56 -3.09 -9.72 -29.05
N ASN A 57 -3.88 -8.92 -28.32
CA ASN A 57 -4.21 -7.53 -28.57
C ASN A 57 -4.47 -6.86 -27.24
N PRO A 58 -3.46 -6.29 -26.61
CA PRO A 58 -3.73 -5.54 -25.42
C PRO A 58 -4.27 -4.16 -25.84
N PRO A 59 -5.24 -3.58 -25.11
CA PRO A 59 -5.68 -2.20 -25.33
C PRO A 59 -4.58 -1.19 -24.91
N TYR A 60 -3.29 -1.53 -25.08
CA TYR A 60 -2.10 -0.81 -24.58
C TYR A 60 -1.75 0.46 -25.36
N ASN A 61 -2.70 1.08 -26.07
CA ASN A 61 -2.48 2.46 -26.46
C ASN A 61 -2.68 3.31 -25.19
N ASN A 62 -1.58 3.53 -24.44
CA ASN A 62 -1.42 4.43 -23.27
C ASN A 62 -1.46 3.83 -21.85
N LEU A 63 -1.14 2.55 -21.64
CA LEU A 63 -1.02 2.00 -20.28
C LEU A 63 0.28 2.49 -19.61
N LYS A 64 0.18 3.20 -18.46
CA LYS A 64 1.34 3.66 -17.70
C LYS A 64 1.40 2.91 -16.37
N MET A 65 2.36 2.01 -16.26
CA MET A 65 2.56 1.17 -15.08
C MET A 65 3.65 1.76 -14.19
N TYR A 66 3.42 1.80 -12.90
CA TYR A 66 4.37 2.31 -11.92
C TYR A 66 4.60 1.31 -10.78
N LEU A 67 5.85 1.28 -10.33
CA LEU A 67 6.28 0.55 -9.14
C LEU A 67 7.45 1.30 -8.51
N LYS A 68 7.75 1.04 -7.24
CA LYS A 68 8.94 1.56 -6.57
C LYS A 68 9.86 0.41 -6.19
N THR A 69 11.16 0.67 -6.21
CA THR A 69 12.18 -0.32 -5.85
C THR A 69 13.15 0.20 -4.81
N ALA A 70 13.74 -0.73 -4.08
CA ALA A 70 14.86 -0.42 -3.19
C ALA A 70 16.09 -0.03 -4.03
N ALA A 71 17.03 0.69 -3.42
CA ALA A 71 18.26 1.13 -4.07
C ALA A 71 19.27 -0.01 -4.28
N LEU A 72 19.16 -1.08 -3.48
CA LEU A 72 20.09 -2.21 -3.45
C LEU A 72 19.35 -3.52 -3.66
N GLU A 73 20.07 -4.55 -4.11
CA GLU A 73 19.52 -5.90 -4.22
C GLU A 73 18.86 -6.37 -2.91
N PRO A 74 17.70 -7.06 -2.99
CA PRO A 74 17.06 -7.59 -4.20
C PRO A 74 16.18 -6.58 -4.98
N PHE A 75 16.28 -5.28 -4.70
CA PHE A 75 15.52 -4.18 -5.31
C PHE A 75 14.00 -4.20 -5.08
N CYS A 76 13.46 -5.20 -4.37
CA CYS A 76 12.02 -5.24 -4.09
C CYS A 76 11.65 -4.39 -2.86
N LEU A 77 10.38 -3.98 -2.78
CA LEU A 77 9.78 -3.30 -1.64
C LEU A 77 8.41 -3.92 -1.33
N TYR A 78 8.06 -4.02 -0.05
CA TYR A 78 6.67 -4.25 0.33
C TYR A 78 5.90 -2.95 0.17
N HIS A 79 4.92 -2.93 -0.73
CA HIS A 79 4.06 -1.79 -1.02
C HIS A 79 2.76 -1.95 -0.24
N TYR A 80 2.33 -0.85 0.36
CA TYR A 80 1.06 -0.73 1.04
C TYR A 80 0.36 0.55 0.59
N GLN A 81 -0.96 0.49 0.43
CA GLN A 81 -1.79 1.69 0.44
C GLN A 81 -2.16 1.96 1.89
N VAL A 82 -1.94 3.19 2.35
CA VAL A 82 -2.47 3.68 3.61
C VAL A 82 -3.64 4.58 3.29
N VAL A 83 -4.83 4.21 3.76
CA VAL A 83 -6.08 4.93 3.61
C VAL A 83 -6.46 5.49 4.98
N VAL A 84 -6.66 6.80 5.06
CA VAL A 84 -7.23 7.46 6.24
C VAL A 84 -8.61 7.96 5.85
N ALA A 85 -9.64 7.44 6.51
CA ALA A 85 -11.03 7.75 6.18
C ALA A 85 -11.76 8.38 7.36
N SER A 86 -12.73 9.22 7.04
CA SER A 86 -13.59 9.94 7.98
C SER A 86 -15.04 9.91 7.48
N ASP A 87 -15.99 9.93 8.42
CA ASP A 87 -17.41 10.15 8.10
C ASP A 87 -17.68 11.61 7.69
N GLN A 88 -16.72 12.52 7.94
CA GLN A 88 -16.78 13.95 7.65
C GLN A 88 -15.63 14.38 6.74
N VAL A 89 -15.64 15.65 6.34
CA VAL A 89 -14.53 16.23 5.58
C VAL A 89 -13.29 16.29 6.48
N ILE A 90 -12.20 15.65 6.04
CA ILE A 90 -10.90 15.70 6.71
C ILE A 90 -10.34 17.10 6.56
N THR A 91 -10.10 17.77 7.69
CA THR A 91 -9.60 19.16 7.70
C THR A 91 -8.08 19.26 7.75
N CYS A 92 -7.36 18.19 8.09
CA CYS A 92 -5.91 18.17 8.07
C CYS A 92 -5.36 18.21 6.64
N ASP A 93 -4.34 19.03 6.43
CA ASP A 93 -3.54 18.96 5.19
C ASP A 93 -2.60 17.75 5.18
N THR A 94 -2.09 17.35 6.34
CA THR A 94 -1.14 16.25 6.47
C THR A 94 -1.38 15.46 7.75
N ILE A 95 -1.30 14.13 7.65
CA ILE A 95 -1.46 13.18 8.75
C ILE A 95 -0.25 12.25 8.76
N ARG A 96 0.48 12.15 9.88
CA ARG A 96 1.54 11.15 10.03
C ARG A 96 0.91 9.88 10.61
N VAL A 97 0.76 8.85 9.80
CA VAL A 97 0.34 7.53 10.27
C VAL A 97 1.56 6.76 10.74
N ILE A 98 1.45 6.15 11.91
CA ILE A 98 2.51 5.38 12.57
C ILE A 98 1.99 3.97 12.78
N LEU A 99 2.65 2.99 12.18
CA LEU A 99 2.36 1.57 12.25
C LEU A 99 3.43 0.89 13.09
N LYS A 100 3.03 -0.03 13.96
CA LYS A 100 3.97 -0.82 14.77
C LYS A 100 3.79 -2.30 14.54
N GLU A 101 4.91 -3.00 14.42
CA GLU A 101 5.02 -4.45 14.40
C GLU A 101 6.08 -4.83 15.43
N ASN A 102 5.67 -5.46 16.52
CA ASN A 102 6.52 -5.68 17.70
C ASN A 102 7.18 -4.35 18.16
N GLU A 103 8.51 -4.32 18.25
CA GLU A 103 9.31 -3.15 18.64
C GLU A 103 9.65 -2.21 17.46
N LYS A 104 9.24 -2.55 16.23
CA LYS A 104 9.55 -1.76 15.03
C LYS A 104 8.44 -0.74 14.75
N GLU A 105 8.83 0.49 14.47
CA GLU A 105 7.93 1.57 14.07
C GLU A 105 8.17 1.94 12.60
N PHE A 106 7.09 1.98 11.84
CA PHE A 106 7.08 2.47 10.47
C PHE A 106 6.13 3.66 10.36
N SER A 107 6.41 4.61 9.49
CA SER A 107 5.55 5.79 9.36
C SER A 107 5.42 6.27 7.93
N VAL A 108 4.26 6.84 7.62
CA VAL A 108 3.98 7.50 6.34
C VAL A 108 3.28 8.83 6.57
N ILE A 109 3.57 9.82 5.73
CA ILE A 109 2.84 11.09 5.72
C ILE A 109 1.78 11.00 4.65
N VAL A 110 0.52 11.00 5.07
CA VAL A 110 -0.64 11.06 4.19
C VAL A 110 -1.00 12.53 4.01
N LYS A 111 -0.96 13.01 2.77
CA LYS A 111 -1.30 14.39 2.43
C LYS A 111 -2.71 14.44 1.87
N LYS A 112 -3.49 15.44 2.27
CA LYS A 112 -4.80 15.70 1.71
C LYS A 112 -4.69 16.04 0.23
N ASP A 113 -5.62 15.53 -0.55
CA ASP A 113 -5.82 15.88 -1.95
C ASP A 113 -7.25 16.42 -2.14
N ASP A 114 -7.74 16.42 -3.38
CA ASP A 114 -9.07 16.96 -3.72
C ASP A 114 -10.22 16.12 -3.11
N THR A 115 -9.93 14.91 -2.62
CA THR A 115 -10.92 14.09 -1.93
C THR A 115 -11.20 14.67 -0.54
N GLN A 116 -12.48 14.68 -0.17
CA GLN A 116 -12.91 15.42 1.02
C GLN A 116 -12.82 14.58 2.29
N ASN A 117 -13.07 13.28 2.23
CA ASN A 117 -13.28 12.42 3.41
C ASN A 117 -12.39 11.17 3.44
N THR A 118 -11.58 10.91 2.42
CA THR A 118 -10.71 9.72 2.34
C THR A 118 -9.40 10.08 1.66
N ILE A 119 -8.32 10.16 2.41
CA ILE A 119 -7.01 10.50 1.87
C ILE A 119 -6.11 9.28 1.85
N THR A 120 -5.26 9.16 0.83
CA THR A 120 -4.42 7.97 0.62
C THR A 120 -2.94 8.34 0.44
N SER A 121 -2.07 7.38 0.74
CA SER A 121 -0.64 7.46 0.40
C SER A 121 -0.10 6.07 0.12
N LEU A 122 0.89 6.00 -0.77
CA LEU A 122 1.73 4.81 -0.89
C LEU A 122 2.74 4.80 0.26
N MET A 123 2.93 3.63 0.86
CA MET A 123 3.97 3.34 1.82
C MET A 123 4.79 2.16 1.31
N THR A 124 6.11 2.22 1.53
CA THR A 124 7.02 1.14 1.15
C THR A 124 7.93 0.77 2.30
N ILE A 125 8.14 -0.53 2.53
CA ILE A 125 9.07 -1.07 3.52
C ILE A 125 10.13 -1.92 2.81
N ASP A 126 11.40 -1.70 3.14
CA ASP A 126 12.49 -2.56 2.62
C ASP A 126 12.44 -3.91 3.36
N PRO A 127 12.39 -5.05 2.65
CA PRO A 127 12.38 -6.37 3.28
C PRO A 127 13.55 -6.62 4.24
N LYS A 128 14.68 -5.94 4.07
CA LYS A 128 15.81 -6.03 5.02
C LYS A 128 15.43 -5.53 6.42
N GLU A 129 14.52 -4.56 6.51
CA GLU A 129 14.03 -4.04 7.78
C GLU A 129 13.19 -5.08 8.52
N THR A 130 12.64 -6.08 7.83
CA THR A 130 11.67 -7.05 8.37
C THR A 130 12.16 -8.50 8.25
N ASN A 131 13.46 -8.69 8.01
CA ASN A 131 14.08 -10.00 7.78
C ASN A 131 13.36 -10.81 6.68
N TYR A 132 12.92 -10.12 5.62
CA TYR A 132 12.23 -10.70 4.46
C TYR A 132 10.87 -11.34 4.76
N THR A 133 10.25 -10.96 5.88
CA THR A 133 8.86 -11.30 6.21
C THR A 133 7.96 -10.12 5.88
N THR A 134 6.81 -10.36 5.26
CA THR A 134 5.81 -9.30 5.04
C THR A 134 5.29 -8.78 6.38
N PRO A 135 5.40 -7.47 6.66
CA PRO A 135 4.88 -6.91 7.90
C PRO A 135 3.40 -7.14 8.13
N SER A 136 3.07 -7.54 9.36
CA SER A 136 1.73 -7.57 9.93
C SER A 136 1.71 -6.63 11.13
N PHE A 137 1.03 -5.49 10.99
CA PHE A 137 1.05 -4.46 12.03
C PHE A 137 0.10 -4.80 13.17
N ASP A 138 0.60 -4.72 14.40
CA ASP A 138 -0.15 -4.98 15.63
C ASP A 138 -0.96 -3.75 16.06
N SER A 139 -0.48 -2.56 15.72
CA SER A 139 -1.17 -1.31 16.07
C SER A 139 -0.89 -0.19 15.08
N VAL A 140 -1.82 0.78 15.07
CA VAL A 140 -1.68 2.03 14.35
C VAL A 140 -1.98 3.21 15.28
N SER A 141 -1.30 4.32 15.04
CA SER A 141 -1.55 5.58 15.71
C SER A 141 -1.31 6.73 14.75
N ILE A 142 -1.79 7.92 15.11
CA ILE A 142 -1.52 9.12 14.35
C ILE A 142 -0.60 10.02 15.16
N GLY A 143 0.53 10.41 14.57
CA GLY A 143 1.44 11.38 15.14
C GLY A 143 0.80 12.78 15.12
N ALA A 144 0.53 13.35 16.29
CA ALA A 144 0.06 14.72 16.40
C ALA A 144 1.22 15.71 16.18
N LYS A 145 1.00 16.75 15.37
CA LYS A 145 1.72 18.03 15.54
C LYS A 145 0.99 18.82 16.63
N LEU A 146 1.70 19.65 17.40
CA LEU A 146 1.18 20.42 18.55
C LEU A 146 -0.08 21.29 18.27
N PHE A 147 -0.49 21.48 17.00
CA PHE A 147 -1.52 22.45 16.59
C PHE A 147 -2.76 21.86 15.89
N THR A 148 -2.94 20.52 15.85
CA THR A 148 -3.99 19.88 14.99
C THR A 148 -4.95 18.94 15.73
N THR A 149 -5.33 19.25 16.98
CA THR A 149 -6.15 18.34 17.81
C THR A 149 -7.53 18.01 17.23
N ASN A 150 -8.19 18.96 16.56
CA ASN A 150 -9.60 18.79 16.15
C ASN A 150 -9.78 17.87 14.93
N CYS A 151 -8.76 17.72 14.09
CA CYS A 151 -8.86 16.88 12.89
C CYS A 151 -8.73 15.39 13.20
N LEU A 152 -7.92 15.03 14.21
CA LEU A 152 -7.72 13.63 14.59
C LEU A 152 -9.03 12.98 15.05
N GLU A 153 -9.92 13.77 15.66
CA GLU A 153 -11.25 13.33 16.11
C GLU A 153 -12.22 13.07 14.94
N GLN A 154 -11.90 13.53 13.73
CA GLN A 154 -12.73 13.28 12.54
C GLN A 154 -12.51 11.88 11.99
N ILE A 155 -11.37 11.26 12.25
CA ILE A 155 -10.94 10.03 11.57
C ILE A 155 -11.74 8.84 12.11
N SER A 156 -12.34 8.08 11.20
CA SER A 156 -13.18 6.93 11.55
C SER A 156 -12.38 5.63 11.54
N TYR A 157 -11.54 5.43 10.51
CA TYR A 157 -10.72 4.23 10.39
C TYR A 157 -9.47 4.48 9.53
N ILE A 158 -8.52 3.56 9.64
CA ILE A 158 -7.33 3.47 8.81
C ILE A 158 -7.29 2.08 8.16
N GLU A 159 -7.18 2.02 6.83
CA GLU A 159 -6.94 0.76 6.10
C GLU A 159 -5.52 0.72 5.58
N ILE A 160 -4.91 -0.46 5.70
CA ILE A 160 -3.56 -0.76 5.24
C ILE A 160 -3.68 -1.90 4.24
N ASN A 161 -3.72 -1.56 2.96
CA ASN A 161 -3.92 -2.54 1.89
C ASN A 161 -2.57 -3.04 1.37
N TYR A 162 -2.32 -4.35 1.45
CA TYR A 162 -1.09 -4.96 0.96
C TYR A 162 -1.11 -5.06 -0.57
N LEU A 163 -0.04 -4.59 -1.22
CA LEU A 163 0.02 -4.46 -2.69
C LEU A 163 1.10 -5.31 -3.36
N SER A 164 2.07 -5.85 -2.63
CA SER A 164 3.20 -6.61 -3.20
C SER A 164 2.88 -8.09 -3.43
N ASN A 165 1.72 -8.41 -4.02
CA ASN A 165 1.40 -9.75 -4.50
C ASN A 165 0.37 -9.69 -5.64
N ILE A 166 0.57 -10.45 -6.72
CA ILE A 166 -0.36 -10.50 -7.85
C ILE A 166 -1.66 -11.23 -7.50
N ASP A 167 -1.61 -12.17 -6.54
CA ASP A 167 -2.79 -12.88 -6.06
C ASP A 167 -3.59 -11.99 -5.11
N GLU A 168 -4.80 -11.63 -5.53
CA GLU A 168 -5.73 -10.82 -4.76
C GLU A 168 -6.10 -11.45 -3.41
N ARG A 169 -6.13 -12.78 -3.31
CA ARG A 169 -6.47 -13.47 -2.05
C ARG A 169 -5.39 -13.20 -1.00
N ILE A 170 -4.12 -13.27 -1.40
CA ILE A 170 -2.99 -12.95 -0.52
C ILE A 170 -3.02 -11.48 -0.13
N ARG A 171 -3.31 -10.57 -1.09
CA ARG A 171 -3.45 -9.14 -0.80
C ARG A 171 -4.55 -8.88 0.24
N LYS A 172 -5.73 -9.48 0.08
CA LYS A 172 -6.83 -9.36 1.05
C LYS A 172 -6.48 -9.93 2.42
N GLU A 173 -5.87 -11.12 2.45
CA GLU A 173 -5.47 -11.79 3.70
C GLU A 173 -4.47 -10.96 4.53
N LYS A 174 -3.48 -10.36 3.85
CA LYS A 174 -2.42 -9.54 4.47
C LYS A 174 -2.81 -8.07 4.66
N SER A 175 -3.99 -7.65 4.19
CA SER A 175 -4.50 -6.30 4.44
C SER A 175 -5.13 -6.19 5.83
N MET A 176 -5.06 -5.00 6.41
CA MET A 176 -5.53 -4.73 7.76
C MET A 176 -6.43 -3.49 7.78
N LYS A 177 -7.40 -3.49 8.70
CA LYS A 177 -8.25 -2.34 8.96
C LYS A 177 -8.27 -2.06 10.45
N PHE A 178 -8.08 -0.81 10.80
CA PHE A 178 -8.06 -0.33 12.18
C PHE A 178 -9.16 0.70 12.38
N CYS A 179 -10.03 0.45 13.35
CA CYS A 179 -11.18 1.27 13.68
C CYS A 179 -10.82 2.17 14.86
N LEU A 180 -11.26 3.43 14.84
CA LEU A 180 -11.08 4.32 15.98
C LEU A 180 -12.12 3.99 17.07
N ASP A 181 -11.66 3.62 18.25
CA ASP A 181 -12.46 3.71 19.47
C ASP A 181 -12.54 5.19 19.86
N LYS A 182 -13.73 5.78 19.68
CA LYS A 182 -13.97 7.20 19.95
C LYS A 182 -13.87 7.55 21.43
N ASP A 183 -14.17 6.60 22.32
CA ASP A 183 -14.14 6.82 23.77
C ASP A 183 -12.70 6.81 24.29
N ASN A 184 -11.91 5.84 23.85
CA ASN A 184 -10.51 5.69 24.28
C ASN A 184 -9.51 6.43 23.40
N ARG A 185 -9.95 7.02 22.28
CA ARG A 185 -9.14 7.69 21.25
C ARG A 185 -7.96 6.84 20.79
N LYS A 186 -8.21 5.54 20.61
CA LYS A 186 -7.22 4.54 20.21
C LYS A 186 -7.74 3.71 19.05
N PHE A 187 -6.84 3.37 18.14
CA PHE A 187 -7.17 2.44 17.08
C PHE A 187 -7.04 1.00 17.57
N PHE A 188 -7.97 0.16 17.13
CA PHE A 188 -7.94 -1.29 17.32
C PHE A 188 -8.22 -1.98 15.99
N GLN A 189 -7.76 -3.22 15.82
CA GLN A 189 -8.02 -3.98 14.60
C GLN A 189 -9.51 -4.29 14.50
N CYS A 190 -10.16 -3.88 13.41
CA CYS A 190 -11.58 -4.13 13.20
C CYS A 190 -11.85 -5.64 13.06
N ALA A 191 -13.03 -6.08 13.47
CA ALA A 191 -13.48 -7.44 13.19
C ALA A 191 -13.48 -7.71 11.68
N ARG A 192 -12.96 -8.87 11.26
CA ARG A 192 -13.09 -9.35 9.88
C ARG A 192 -14.53 -9.85 9.71
N ASN A 193 -15.33 -9.18 8.88
CA ASN A 193 -16.66 -9.67 8.47
C ASN A 193 -16.52 -10.83 7.48
#